data_AF-A0A7Z9GFW9-F1
#
_entry.id   AF-A0A7Z9GFW9-F1
#
_cell.length_a   1.000
_cell.length_b   1.000
_cell.length_c   1.000
_cell.angle_alpha   90.00
_cell.angle_beta   90.00
_cell.angle_gamma   90.00
#
_symmetry.space_group_name_H-M   'P 1'
#
loop_
_entity.id
_entity.type
_entity.pdbx_description
1 polymer ?
#
loop_
_entity_poly.entity_id
_entity_poly.type
_entity_poly.pdbx_seq_one_letter_code
_entity_poly.pdbx_strand_id
1 'polypeptide(L)'
;MMKKTGLLSVGMIALILSAMGQSTSRYNDNWVFTNYNALKFTSGSPIEVTGSPLNNASYPGGSLEANSAISDGNGDLLFYSDGVSVFDSTNTAMPNGTSNLNGDYSATSGVVIAHVPGSCSKYYIFHLSNIGQTIDNLYYTVVDMALPGNGTLPSPLGDIVTGQANMLITLDTLSEKMLAIQKGVTEDYWIVVRSPLKAEFYAFEVTSAGVNTTPVVSTLSSFTYTYPTVPFPSSGWLAVSPQNDAIAEANIVANAYLYDFDNSTGSVSNQDTLAISTFPI
;
A
#
# COMPACT_ATOMS: atom_id res chain seq x y z
N MET A 1 44.13 -22.62 67.27
CA MET A 1 43.09 -21.61 66.96
C MET A 1 43.24 -21.20 65.50
N MET A 2 42.50 -21.84 64.59
CA MET A 2 42.55 -21.53 63.14
C MET A 2 41.57 -20.41 62.81
N LYS A 3 42.06 -19.33 62.19
CA LYS A 3 41.22 -18.32 61.52
C LYS A 3 40.93 -18.82 60.11
N LYS A 4 39.65 -18.95 59.75
CA LYS A 4 39.19 -19.18 58.38
C LYS A 4 38.92 -17.83 57.73
N THR A 5 39.61 -17.55 56.63
CA THR A 5 39.27 -16.48 55.67
C THR A 5 38.49 -17.10 54.52
N GLY A 6 37.20 -16.77 54.38
CA GLY A 6 36.40 -17.13 53.22
C GLY A 6 36.27 -15.92 52.30
N LEU A 7 36.77 -16.04 51.06
CA LEU A 7 36.47 -15.10 49.98
C LEU A 7 35.04 -15.33 49.48
N LEU A 8 34.22 -14.28 49.48
CA LEU A 8 32.96 -14.22 48.74
C LEU A 8 33.25 -13.81 47.29
N SER A 9 33.08 -14.71 46.35
CA SER A 9 33.01 -14.38 44.92
C SER A 9 31.55 -14.10 44.54
N VAL A 10 31.22 -12.85 44.21
CA VAL A 10 29.94 -12.48 43.62
C VAL A 10 30.03 -12.73 42.12
N GLY A 11 29.31 -13.76 41.64
CA GLY A 11 29.16 -14.03 40.21
C GLY A 11 28.16 -13.06 39.59
N MET A 12 28.63 -12.23 38.65
CA MET A 12 27.80 -11.36 37.83
C MET A 12 27.23 -12.17 36.67
N ILE A 13 25.93 -12.47 36.70
CA ILE A 13 25.21 -13.04 35.55
C ILE A 13 25.01 -11.92 34.54
N ALA A 14 25.74 -11.97 33.43
CA ALA A 14 25.45 -11.15 32.25
C ALA A 14 24.24 -11.75 31.53
N LEU A 15 23.07 -11.11 31.64
CA LEU A 15 21.97 -11.33 30.71
C LEU A 15 22.40 -10.76 29.35
N ILE A 16 22.79 -11.65 28.44
CA ILE A 16 22.85 -11.33 27.01
C ILE A 16 21.39 -11.24 26.55
N LEU A 17 20.79 -10.04 26.64
CA LEU A 17 19.67 -9.70 25.77
C LEU A 17 20.25 -9.67 24.36
N SER A 18 20.21 -10.81 23.67
CA SER A 18 20.19 -10.77 22.21
C SER A 18 18.98 -9.92 21.85
N ALA A 19 19.23 -8.72 21.34
CA ALA A 19 18.25 -7.99 20.56
C ALA A 19 17.86 -8.93 19.43
N MET A 20 16.84 -9.77 19.65
CA MET A 20 16.14 -10.42 18.57
C MET A 20 15.61 -9.23 17.77
N GLY A 21 16.26 -8.97 16.64
CA GLY A 21 15.84 -7.91 15.75
C GLY A 21 14.34 -8.04 15.57
N GLN A 22 13.62 -6.92 15.63
CA GLN A 22 12.27 -6.88 15.09
C GLN A 22 12.36 -7.60 13.74
N SER A 23 11.61 -8.68 13.58
CA SER A 23 11.40 -9.25 12.26
C SER A 23 10.59 -8.18 11.53
N THR A 24 11.30 -7.27 10.89
CA THR A 24 10.69 -6.27 10.02
C THR A 24 10.11 -7.06 8.87
N SER A 25 8.81 -6.89 8.64
CA SER A 25 8.15 -7.36 7.43
C SER A 25 9.01 -6.97 6.22
N ARG A 26 9.41 -7.96 5.41
CA ARG A 26 10.21 -7.75 4.18
C ARG A 26 9.37 -7.66 2.91
N TYR A 27 8.05 -7.74 3.06
CA TYR A 27 7.11 -7.70 1.94
C TYR A 27 7.15 -6.37 1.17
N ASN A 28 7.75 -5.31 1.73
CA ASN A 28 7.89 -3.99 1.10
C ASN A 28 9.37 -3.61 0.84
N ASP A 29 10.27 -4.59 0.71
CA ASP A 29 11.71 -4.34 0.55
C ASP A 29 12.10 -3.84 -0.86
N ASN A 30 11.28 -4.08 -1.88
CA ASN A 30 11.54 -3.66 -3.26
C ASN A 30 10.62 -2.49 -3.63
N TRP A 31 11.22 -1.39 -4.05
CA TRP A 31 10.53 -0.17 -4.47
C TRP A 31 10.85 0.05 -5.95
N VAL A 32 9.82 0.11 -6.79
CA VAL A 32 9.96 0.25 -8.25
C VAL A 32 9.37 1.58 -8.66
N PHE A 33 10.15 2.41 -9.32
CA PHE A 33 9.76 3.76 -9.73
C PHE A 33 9.79 3.89 -11.26
N THR A 34 9.38 5.06 -11.74
CA THR A 34 9.52 5.45 -13.14
C THR A 34 10.98 5.73 -13.54
N ASN A 35 11.19 5.93 -14.84
CA ASN A 35 12.48 6.22 -15.48
C ASN A 35 13.56 5.16 -15.20
N TYR A 36 13.17 3.88 -15.22
CA TYR A 36 14.02 2.72 -15.04
C TYR A 36 14.67 2.58 -13.66
N ASN A 37 14.13 3.25 -12.64
CA ASN A 37 14.70 3.24 -11.28
C ASN A 37 14.01 2.20 -10.39
N ALA A 38 14.78 1.45 -9.62
CA ALA A 38 14.28 0.61 -8.53
C ALA A 38 15.31 0.52 -7.40
N LEU A 39 14.82 0.35 -6.17
CA LEU A 39 15.63 0.22 -4.96
C LEU A 39 15.24 -1.05 -4.20
N LYS A 40 16.21 -1.73 -3.60
CA LYS A 40 16.02 -2.85 -2.67
C LYS A 40 16.62 -2.53 -1.31
N PHE A 41 15.86 -2.74 -0.25
CA PHE A 41 16.22 -2.37 1.13
C PHE A 41 16.59 -3.56 2.03
N THR A 42 16.57 -4.80 1.51
CA THR A 42 16.79 -6.04 2.30
C THR A 42 18.10 -6.08 3.10
N SER A 43 19.13 -5.35 2.67
CA SER A 43 20.42 -5.27 3.35
C SER A 43 20.45 -4.25 4.51
N GLY A 44 19.38 -3.47 4.69
CA GLY A 44 19.32 -2.32 5.60
C GLY A 44 19.88 -1.02 5.01
N SER A 45 20.43 -1.06 3.79
CA SER A 45 20.79 0.13 3.00
C SER A 45 20.17 0.02 1.61
N PRO A 46 19.71 1.13 1.00
CA PRO A 46 19.15 1.09 -0.34
C PRO A 46 20.20 0.65 -1.36
N ILE A 47 19.86 -0.36 -2.15
CA ILE A 47 20.66 -0.85 -3.28
C ILE A 47 19.86 -0.62 -4.55
N GLU A 48 20.47 0.01 -5.56
CA GLU A 48 19.85 0.19 -6.87
C GLU A 48 19.70 -1.16 -7.60
N VAL A 49 18.53 -1.39 -8.18
CA VAL A 49 18.20 -2.57 -8.99
C VAL A 49 17.88 -2.12 -10.41
N THR A 50 18.52 -2.74 -11.39
CA THR A 50 18.31 -2.42 -12.80
C THR A 50 17.27 -3.32 -13.44
N GLY A 51 16.68 -2.87 -14.56
CA GLY A 51 15.85 -3.70 -15.42
C GLY A 51 14.35 -3.40 -15.39
N SER A 52 13.85 -2.59 -14.45
CA SER A 52 12.47 -2.08 -14.51
C SER A 52 12.20 -1.43 -15.86
N PRO A 53 11.09 -1.75 -16.57
CA PRO A 53 10.75 -1.19 -17.86
C PRO A 53 9.93 0.12 -17.73
N LEU A 54 9.58 0.52 -16.51
CA LEU A 54 8.75 1.70 -16.25
C LEU A 54 9.52 2.96 -16.62
N ASN A 55 8.95 3.77 -17.53
CA ASN A 55 9.55 5.00 -18.01
C ASN A 55 8.47 6.02 -18.34
N ASN A 56 8.60 7.27 -17.88
CA ASN A 56 7.61 8.31 -18.14
C ASN A 56 7.33 8.50 -19.63
N ALA A 57 8.36 8.40 -20.48
CA ALA A 57 8.20 8.58 -21.92
C ALA A 57 7.30 7.51 -22.59
N SER A 58 7.03 6.40 -21.89
CA SER A 58 6.11 5.35 -22.37
C SER A 58 4.64 5.69 -22.14
N TYR A 59 4.32 6.71 -21.34
CA TYR A 59 2.94 7.08 -20.98
C TYR A 59 2.55 8.43 -21.59
N PRO A 60 1.34 8.56 -22.15
CA PRO A 60 0.83 9.85 -22.59
C PRO A 60 0.86 10.88 -21.45
N GLY A 61 1.49 12.03 -21.70
CA GLY A 61 1.62 13.11 -20.72
C GLY A 61 2.83 13.02 -19.77
N GLY A 62 3.49 11.87 -19.66
CA GLY A 62 4.78 11.75 -18.96
C GLY A 62 4.71 11.78 -17.42
N SER A 63 3.57 11.42 -16.83
CA SER A 63 3.35 11.45 -15.37
C SER A 63 2.98 10.07 -14.83
N LEU A 64 3.91 9.11 -14.89
CA LEU A 64 3.72 7.87 -14.14
C LEU A 64 3.96 8.17 -12.66
N GLU A 65 2.89 8.13 -11.88
CA GLU A 65 2.89 8.41 -10.44
C GLU A 65 2.38 7.21 -9.66
N ALA A 66 1.39 6.48 -10.20
CA ALA A 66 0.87 5.28 -9.60
C ALA A 66 1.86 4.11 -9.78
N ASN A 67 2.39 3.59 -8.68
CA ASN A 67 3.17 2.36 -8.69
C ASN A 67 3.07 1.67 -7.33
N SER A 68 3.09 0.35 -7.35
CA SER A 68 3.16 -0.47 -6.15
C SER A 68 3.92 -1.76 -6.46
N ALA A 69 4.74 -2.20 -5.53
CA ALA A 69 5.53 -3.43 -5.63
C ALA A 69 5.34 -4.25 -4.36
N ILE A 70 5.39 -5.58 -4.50
CA ILE A 70 5.31 -6.50 -3.38
C ILE A 70 6.45 -7.52 -3.45
N SER A 71 7.03 -7.80 -2.30
CA SER A 71 8.12 -8.76 -2.10
C SER A 71 7.63 -9.98 -1.35
N ASP A 72 8.40 -11.06 -1.35
CA ASP A 72 8.16 -12.22 -0.49
C ASP A 72 8.66 -11.99 0.95
N GLY A 73 8.51 -13.01 1.80
CA GLY A 73 8.98 -12.95 3.19
C GLY A 73 10.51 -12.85 3.35
N ASN A 74 11.28 -13.11 2.29
CA ASN A 74 12.73 -12.97 2.26
C ASN A 74 13.19 -11.59 1.78
N GLY A 75 12.29 -10.80 1.18
CA GLY A 75 12.57 -9.51 0.57
C GLY A 75 12.88 -9.58 -0.92
N ASP A 76 12.54 -10.68 -1.60
CA ASP A 76 12.68 -10.81 -3.05
C ASP A 76 11.41 -10.33 -3.75
N LEU A 77 11.58 -9.57 -4.84
CA LEU A 77 10.46 -9.03 -5.60
C LEU A 77 9.59 -10.18 -6.13
N LEU A 78 8.28 -10.09 -5.93
CA LEU A 78 7.31 -11.00 -6.55
C LEU A 78 6.79 -10.39 -7.85
N PHE A 79 6.18 -9.21 -7.75
CA PHE A 79 5.65 -8.45 -8.87
C PHE A 79 5.37 -7.00 -8.49
N TYR A 80 5.09 -6.18 -9.49
CA TYR A 80 4.70 -4.78 -9.32
C TYR A 80 3.73 -4.35 -10.42
N SER A 81 3.06 -3.22 -10.22
CA SER A 81 2.12 -2.66 -11.18
C SER A 81 2.18 -1.14 -11.19
N ASP A 82 1.96 -0.57 -12.38
CA ASP A 82 1.76 0.86 -12.63
C ASP A 82 0.26 1.25 -12.67
N GLY A 83 -0.63 0.30 -12.34
CA GLY A 83 -2.09 0.47 -12.40
C GLY A 83 -2.73 0.13 -13.74
N VAL A 84 -1.93 -0.10 -14.79
CA VAL A 84 -2.39 -0.48 -16.13
C VAL A 84 -1.87 -1.86 -16.53
N SER A 85 -0.59 -2.11 -16.24
CA SER A 85 0.13 -3.34 -16.49
C SER A 85 0.67 -3.95 -15.19
N VAL A 86 0.88 -5.26 -15.19
CA VAL A 86 1.48 -6.00 -14.08
C VAL A 86 2.73 -6.70 -14.58
N PHE A 87 3.84 -6.53 -13.87
CA PHE A 87 5.15 -7.05 -14.23
C PHE A 87 5.62 -8.00 -13.15
N ASP A 88 6.14 -9.16 -13.54
CA ASP A 88 6.74 -10.11 -12.60
C ASP A 88 8.16 -9.70 -12.18
N SER A 89 8.77 -10.52 -11.33
CA SER A 89 10.12 -10.31 -10.81
C SER A 89 11.24 -10.30 -11.86
N THR A 90 10.96 -10.72 -13.09
CA THR A 90 11.90 -10.64 -14.22
C THR A 90 11.81 -9.32 -14.98
N ASN A 91 10.98 -8.39 -14.49
CA ASN A 91 10.66 -7.12 -15.15
C ASN A 91 9.92 -7.30 -16.49
N THR A 92 9.28 -8.45 -16.70
CA THR A 92 8.48 -8.75 -17.89
C THR A 92 7.01 -8.62 -17.53
N ALA A 93 6.20 -8.03 -18.42
CA ALA A 93 4.75 -7.98 -18.21
C ALA A 93 4.19 -9.41 -18.11
N MET A 94 3.36 -9.66 -17.10
CA MET A 94 2.66 -10.93 -16.96
C MET A 94 1.74 -11.16 -18.18
N PRO A 95 1.55 -12.40 -18.66
CA PRO A 95 0.75 -12.68 -19.86
C PRO A 95 -0.67 -12.09 -19.81
N ASN A 96 -1.40 -12.26 -18.71
CA ASN A 96 -2.71 -11.64 -18.53
C ASN A 96 -2.63 -10.23 -17.92
N GLY A 97 -1.43 -9.72 -17.64
CA GLY A 97 -1.18 -8.41 -17.03
C GLY A 97 -0.77 -7.30 -18.00
N THR A 98 -0.66 -7.56 -19.31
CA THR A 98 -0.21 -6.54 -20.27
C THR A 98 -1.36 -5.59 -20.63
N SER A 99 -1.35 -4.35 -20.10
CA SER A 99 -2.38 -3.33 -20.33
C SER A 99 -3.81 -3.81 -20.06
N ASN A 100 -3.98 -4.65 -19.03
CA ASN A 100 -5.25 -5.30 -18.70
C ASN A 100 -5.96 -4.65 -17.50
N LEU A 101 -5.30 -3.74 -16.77
CA LEU A 101 -5.93 -3.00 -15.68
C LEU A 101 -6.48 -1.67 -16.20
N ASN A 102 -7.63 -1.26 -15.68
CA ASN A 102 -8.28 0.00 -16.03
C ASN A 102 -7.86 1.16 -15.10
N GLY A 103 -6.74 1.02 -14.38
CA GLY A 103 -6.25 2.05 -13.48
C GLY A 103 -5.68 3.27 -14.21
N ASP A 104 -5.57 4.37 -13.49
CA ASP A 104 -4.90 5.58 -13.97
C ASP A 104 -3.48 5.65 -13.42
N TYR A 105 -2.50 5.54 -14.32
CA TYR A 105 -1.08 5.64 -14.01
C TYR A 105 -0.67 7.02 -13.48
N SER A 106 -1.49 8.06 -13.67
CA SER A 106 -1.24 9.42 -13.21
C SER A 106 -1.84 9.73 -11.84
N ALA A 107 -2.36 8.73 -11.12
CA ALA A 107 -2.88 8.92 -9.77
C ALA A 107 -1.79 8.73 -8.70
N THR A 108 -1.51 9.78 -7.91
CA THR A 108 -0.46 9.81 -6.87
C THR A 108 -0.46 8.60 -5.93
N SER A 109 -1.62 8.14 -5.46
CA SER A 109 -1.78 6.88 -4.70
C SER A 109 -2.74 5.93 -5.42
N GLY A 110 -2.54 5.72 -6.71
CA GLY A 110 -3.48 5.01 -7.59
C GLY A 110 -3.53 3.49 -7.42
N VAL A 111 -2.51 2.87 -6.82
CA VAL A 111 -2.35 1.40 -6.78
C VAL A 111 -1.86 0.95 -5.42
N VAL A 112 -2.45 -0.12 -4.88
CA VAL A 112 -2.01 -0.80 -3.67
C VAL A 112 -2.05 -2.31 -3.90
N ILE A 113 -0.94 -2.99 -3.62
CA ILE A 113 -0.86 -4.45 -3.64
C ILE A 113 -0.91 -4.99 -2.22
N ALA A 114 -1.78 -5.96 -1.97
CA ALA A 114 -1.91 -6.60 -0.67
C ALA A 114 -2.17 -8.11 -0.81
N HIS A 115 -1.73 -8.89 0.16
CA HIS A 115 -1.95 -10.33 0.18
C HIS A 115 -3.42 -10.65 0.46
N VAL A 116 -3.97 -11.70 -0.20
CA VAL A 116 -5.33 -12.17 0.09
C VAL A 116 -5.31 -12.90 1.44
N PRO A 117 -6.08 -12.47 2.46
CA PRO A 117 -6.05 -13.10 3.77
C PRO A 117 -6.41 -14.60 3.68
N GLY A 118 -5.65 -15.45 4.37
CA GLY A 118 -5.83 -16.91 4.32
C GLY A 118 -5.41 -17.61 3.02
N SER A 119 -4.83 -16.90 2.05
CA SER A 119 -4.17 -17.50 0.88
C SER A 119 -2.69 -17.78 1.18
N CYS A 120 -2.00 -18.53 0.32
CA CYS A 120 -0.53 -18.64 0.38
C CYS A 120 0.17 -18.03 -0.84
N SER A 121 -0.58 -17.71 -1.89
CA SER A 121 -0.02 -17.31 -3.19
C SER A 121 -0.77 -16.15 -3.84
N LYS A 122 -1.91 -15.73 -3.29
CA LYS A 122 -2.78 -14.78 -3.97
C LYS A 122 -2.62 -13.38 -3.39
N TYR A 123 -2.69 -12.41 -4.28
CA TYR A 123 -2.60 -11.00 -3.98
C TYR A 123 -3.72 -10.25 -4.71
N TYR A 124 -4.23 -9.21 -4.06
CA TYR A 124 -5.07 -8.21 -4.69
C TYR A 124 -4.21 -7.04 -5.18
N ILE A 125 -4.52 -6.54 -6.37
CA ILE A 125 -4.10 -5.23 -6.85
C ILE A 125 -5.32 -4.32 -6.82
N PHE A 126 -5.41 -3.46 -5.80
CA PHE A 126 -6.40 -2.40 -5.76
C PHE A 126 -5.93 -1.25 -6.63
N HIS A 127 -6.82 -0.70 -7.45
CA HIS A 127 -6.46 0.40 -8.34
C HIS A 127 -7.63 1.37 -8.56
N LEU A 128 -7.29 2.65 -8.65
CA LEU A 128 -8.20 3.74 -8.97
C LEU A 128 -8.24 3.97 -10.49
N SER A 129 -9.44 4.10 -11.06
CA SER A 129 -9.61 4.37 -12.49
C SER A 129 -10.00 5.82 -12.77
N ASN A 130 -9.63 6.33 -13.94
CA ASN A 130 -10.07 7.64 -14.44
C ASN A 130 -10.93 7.46 -15.70
N ILE A 131 -12.24 7.65 -15.57
CA ILE A 131 -13.16 7.70 -16.72
C ILE A 131 -13.86 9.07 -16.71
N GLY A 132 -13.37 9.99 -17.54
CA GLY A 132 -14.13 11.19 -17.90
C GLY A 132 -13.76 12.51 -17.22
N GLN A 133 -12.54 12.64 -16.67
CA GLN A 133 -11.97 13.84 -16.02
C GLN A 133 -12.38 14.05 -14.55
N THR A 134 -13.01 13.05 -13.95
CA THR A 134 -13.13 12.88 -12.50
C THR A 134 -12.60 11.48 -12.16
N ILE A 135 -11.89 11.35 -11.03
CA ILE A 135 -11.25 10.09 -10.63
C ILE A 135 -12.33 9.29 -9.93
N ASP A 136 -12.80 8.22 -10.57
CA ASP A 136 -14.22 7.92 -10.43
C ASP A 136 -14.54 6.59 -9.79
N ASN A 137 -13.62 5.61 -9.74
CA ASN A 137 -13.97 4.29 -9.21
C ASN A 137 -12.78 3.57 -8.56
N LEU A 138 -13.09 2.58 -7.73
CA LEU A 138 -12.13 1.64 -7.15
C LEU A 138 -12.42 0.22 -7.65
N TYR A 139 -11.37 -0.45 -8.12
CA TYR A 139 -11.39 -1.84 -8.58
C TYR A 139 -10.33 -2.66 -7.85
N TYR A 140 -10.45 -3.99 -7.92
CA TYR A 140 -9.36 -4.91 -7.61
C TYR A 140 -9.13 -5.95 -8.71
N THR A 141 -7.92 -6.47 -8.78
CA THR A 141 -7.52 -7.58 -9.65
C THR A 141 -6.84 -8.66 -8.82
N VAL A 142 -7.05 -9.93 -9.14
CA VAL A 142 -6.43 -11.06 -8.43
C VAL A 142 -5.22 -11.59 -9.19
N VAL A 143 -4.06 -11.55 -8.54
CA VAL A 143 -2.83 -12.23 -9.00
C VAL A 143 -2.64 -13.49 -8.18
N ASP A 144 -2.26 -14.59 -8.82
CA ASP A 144 -1.87 -15.83 -8.14
C ASP A 144 -0.44 -16.20 -8.51
N MET A 145 0.46 -16.12 -7.54
CA MET A 145 1.89 -16.44 -7.70
C MET A 145 2.16 -17.93 -7.94
N ALA A 146 1.14 -18.80 -7.82
CA ALA A 146 1.25 -20.21 -8.20
C ALA A 146 1.05 -20.45 -9.72
N LEU A 147 0.56 -19.45 -10.46
CA LEU A 147 0.41 -19.57 -11.91
C LEU A 147 1.77 -19.47 -12.61
N PRO A 148 2.02 -20.23 -13.69
CA PRO A 148 3.30 -20.19 -14.38
C PRO A 148 3.74 -18.79 -14.80
N GLY A 149 2.81 -17.98 -15.35
CA GLY A 149 3.13 -16.68 -15.92
C GLY A 149 4.20 -16.79 -17.00
N ASN A 150 5.21 -15.94 -16.92
CA ASN A 150 6.41 -16.03 -17.77
C ASN A 150 7.40 -17.13 -17.32
N GLY A 151 7.13 -17.81 -16.20
CA GLY A 151 7.93 -18.89 -15.66
C GLY A 151 7.50 -20.27 -16.14
N THR A 152 7.63 -21.26 -15.25
CA THR A 152 7.22 -22.64 -15.51
C THR A 152 6.40 -23.18 -14.34
N LEU A 153 5.67 -24.28 -14.51
CA LEU A 153 4.91 -24.88 -13.40
C LEU A 153 5.77 -25.20 -12.15
N PRO A 154 7.01 -25.69 -12.26
CA PRO A 154 7.88 -25.90 -11.10
C PRO A 154 8.54 -24.63 -10.55
N SER A 155 8.50 -23.52 -11.28
CA SER A 155 9.09 -22.24 -10.89
C SER A 155 8.22 -21.11 -11.44
N PRO A 156 7.02 -20.93 -10.84
CA PRO A 156 6.04 -19.97 -11.33
C PRO A 156 6.51 -18.55 -11.07
N LEU A 157 6.12 -17.62 -11.95
CA LEU A 157 6.34 -16.18 -11.79
C LEU A 157 5.04 -15.41 -11.54
N GLY A 158 3.91 -16.12 -11.41
CA GLY A 158 2.61 -15.53 -11.18
C GLY A 158 1.97 -14.96 -12.44
N ASP A 159 0.64 -14.87 -12.40
CA ASP A 159 -0.14 -14.19 -13.42
C ASP A 159 -1.46 -13.71 -12.82
N ILE A 160 -2.17 -12.83 -13.54
CA ILE A 160 -3.55 -12.49 -13.21
C ILE A 160 -4.43 -13.73 -13.43
N VAL A 161 -5.27 -14.03 -12.44
CA VAL A 161 -6.25 -15.11 -12.53
C VAL A 161 -7.27 -14.76 -13.62
N THR A 162 -7.42 -15.65 -14.61
CA THR A 162 -8.33 -15.43 -15.74
C THR A 162 -9.75 -15.09 -15.28
N GLY A 163 -10.27 -13.96 -15.77
CA GLY A 163 -11.61 -13.47 -15.41
C GLY A 163 -11.72 -12.75 -14.06
N GLN A 164 -10.59 -12.51 -13.37
CA GLN A 164 -10.55 -11.79 -12.08
C GLN A 164 -9.74 -10.50 -12.16
N ALA A 165 -9.77 -9.83 -13.32
CA ALA A 165 -9.26 -8.47 -13.49
C ALA A 165 -10.39 -7.45 -13.41
N ASN A 166 -10.10 -6.25 -12.90
CA ASN A 166 -11.01 -5.10 -12.86
C ASN A 166 -12.35 -5.41 -12.16
N MET A 167 -12.31 -6.13 -11.05
CA MET A 167 -13.47 -6.42 -10.21
C MET A 167 -13.90 -5.13 -9.49
N LEU A 168 -15.13 -4.69 -9.76
CA LEU A 168 -15.65 -3.43 -9.22
C LEU A 168 -15.86 -3.48 -7.70
N ILE A 169 -15.35 -2.47 -6.99
CA ILE A 169 -15.64 -2.24 -5.56
C ILE A 169 -16.68 -1.13 -5.40
N THR A 170 -16.41 0.05 -5.96
CA THR A 170 -17.34 1.19 -5.88
C THR A 170 -17.26 2.07 -7.13
N LEU A 171 -18.39 2.69 -7.48
CA LEU A 171 -18.53 3.65 -8.57
C LEU A 171 -18.58 5.12 -8.09
N ASP A 172 -18.29 5.37 -6.81
CA ASP A 172 -18.30 6.72 -6.25
C ASP A 172 -17.00 7.47 -6.59
N THR A 173 -17.05 8.78 -6.75
CA THR A 173 -15.88 9.60 -7.07
C THR A 173 -14.89 9.62 -5.90
N LEU A 174 -13.63 9.26 -6.18
CA LEU A 174 -12.53 9.10 -5.23
C LEU A 174 -11.36 10.02 -5.56
N SER A 175 -10.64 10.44 -4.53
CA SER A 175 -9.36 11.12 -4.65
C SER A 175 -8.26 10.12 -4.99
N GLU A 176 -7.10 10.59 -5.45
CA GLU A 176 -5.86 9.81 -5.64
C GLU A 176 -5.21 9.44 -4.29
N LYS A 177 -5.98 8.80 -3.42
CA LYS A 177 -5.65 8.58 -2.02
C LYS A 177 -6.22 7.25 -1.59
N MET A 178 -5.36 6.24 -1.59
CA MET A 178 -5.70 4.88 -1.20
C MET A 178 -4.61 4.33 -0.30
N LEU A 179 -5.02 3.61 0.74
CA LEU A 179 -4.11 2.95 1.68
C LEU A 179 -4.73 1.64 2.18
N ALA A 180 -3.88 0.63 2.40
CA ALA A 180 -4.24 -0.57 3.15
C ALA A 180 -3.83 -0.41 4.61
N ILE A 181 -4.73 -0.69 5.55
CA ILE A 181 -4.49 -0.61 6.99
C ILE A 181 -4.88 -1.92 7.66
N GLN A 182 -3.98 -2.54 8.42
CA GLN A 182 -4.24 -3.80 9.10
C GLN A 182 -5.43 -3.67 10.07
N LYS A 183 -6.30 -4.70 10.09
CA LYS A 183 -7.44 -4.80 11.00
C LYS A 183 -7.04 -5.57 12.25
N GLY A 184 -6.91 -4.84 13.37
CA GLY A 184 -6.47 -5.40 14.64
C GLY A 184 -5.11 -6.10 14.53
N VAL A 185 -5.07 -7.38 14.94
CA VAL A 185 -3.85 -8.23 14.89
C VAL A 185 -4.00 -9.40 13.91
N THR A 186 -4.93 -9.29 12.97
CA THR A 186 -5.25 -10.36 12.00
C THR A 186 -4.57 -10.13 10.65
N GLU A 187 -4.72 -11.07 9.72
CA GLU A 187 -4.36 -10.87 8.31
C GLU A 187 -5.38 -10.00 7.55
N ASP A 188 -6.55 -9.75 8.15
CA ASP A 188 -7.56 -8.88 7.56
C ASP A 188 -7.09 -7.42 7.58
N TYR A 189 -7.64 -6.61 6.67
CA TYR A 189 -7.28 -5.21 6.55
C TYR A 189 -8.42 -4.39 5.95
N TRP A 190 -8.27 -3.08 6.04
CA TRP A 190 -9.14 -2.09 5.42
C TRP A 190 -8.45 -1.49 4.20
N ILE A 191 -9.15 -1.40 3.08
CA ILE A 191 -8.79 -0.46 2.01
C ILE A 191 -9.53 0.84 2.28
N VAL A 192 -8.77 1.89 2.60
CA VAL A 192 -9.30 3.20 2.93
C VAL A 192 -9.07 4.15 1.76
N VAL A 193 -10.13 4.83 1.33
CA VAL A 193 -10.12 5.83 0.27
C VAL A 193 -10.87 7.10 0.69
N ARG A 194 -10.56 8.23 0.02
CA ARG A 194 -11.12 9.56 0.31
C ARG A 194 -12.01 10.01 -0.85
N SER A 195 -13.19 10.59 -0.58
CA SER A 195 -13.97 11.31 -1.61
C SER A 195 -13.42 12.72 -1.86
N PRO A 196 -13.26 13.20 -3.10
CA PRO A 196 -12.83 14.57 -3.35
C PRO A 196 -13.98 15.57 -3.19
N LEU A 197 -15.23 15.11 -3.23
CA LEU A 197 -16.43 15.95 -3.28
C LEU A 197 -17.19 16.03 -1.95
N LYS A 198 -17.00 15.04 -1.08
CA LYS A 198 -17.67 14.93 0.22
C LYS A 198 -16.60 14.95 1.31
N ALA A 199 -16.94 15.38 2.52
CA ALA A 199 -16.07 15.20 3.68
C ALA A 199 -16.15 13.77 4.23
N GLU A 200 -15.88 12.78 3.37
CA GLU A 200 -16.09 11.35 3.63
C GLU A 200 -14.85 10.50 3.33
N PHE A 201 -14.60 9.54 4.22
CA PHE A 201 -13.74 8.39 3.98
C PHE A 201 -14.58 7.12 3.84
N TYR A 202 -14.13 6.21 2.99
CA TYR A 202 -14.70 4.88 2.85
C TYR A 202 -13.66 3.84 3.22
N ALA A 203 -14.01 2.94 4.13
CA ALA A 203 -13.18 1.79 4.51
C ALA A 203 -13.85 0.49 4.07
N PHE A 204 -13.24 -0.20 3.11
CA PHE A 204 -13.70 -1.49 2.61
C PHE A 204 -12.96 -2.61 3.33
N GLU A 205 -13.71 -3.50 3.99
CA GLU A 205 -13.13 -4.63 4.72
C GLU A 205 -12.62 -5.69 3.74
N VAL A 206 -11.44 -6.24 3.98
CA VAL A 206 -10.91 -7.38 3.26
C VAL A 206 -10.56 -8.48 4.25
N THR A 207 -11.16 -9.64 4.03
CA THR A 207 -10.95 -10.84 4.85
C THR A 207 -10.70 -12.05 3.97
N SER A 208 -10.57 -13.24 4.57
CA SER A 208 -10.50 -14.49 3.80
C SER A 208 -11.77 -14.79 2.99
N ALA A 209 -12.89 -14.12 3.27
CA ALA A 209 -14.10 -14.19 2.46
C ALA A 209 -14.02 -13.32 1.18
N GLY A 210 -12.98 -12.49 1.05
CA GLY A 210 -12.76 -11.55 -0.04
C GLY A 210 -12.99 -10.09 0.36
N VAL A 211 -13.16 -9.23 -0.64
CA VAL A 211 -13.41 -7.80 -0.47
C VAL A 211 -14.90 -7.56 -0.21
N ASN A 212 -15.23 -6.92 0.91
CA ASN A 212 -16.58 -6.42 1.18
C ASN A 212 -16.79 -5.09 0.46
N THR A 213 -17.66 -5.08 -0.55
CA THR A 213 -17.95 -3.88 -1.35
C THR A 213 -18.90 -2.89 -0.67
N THR A 214 -19.41 -3.20 0.52
CA THR A 214 -20.15 -2.24 1.36
C THR A 214 -19.18 -1.62 2.36
N PRO A 215 -18.80 -0.34 2.20
CA PRO A 215 -17.82 0.29 3.07
C PRO A 215 -18.43 0.73 4.40
N VAL A 216 -17.57 0.87 5.40
CA VAL A 216 -17.84 1.76 6.52
C VAL A 216 -17.59 3.19 6.06
N VAL A 217 -18.64 4.01 6.10
CA VAL A 217 -18.60 5.42 5.67
C VAL A 217 -18.39 6.31 6.88
N SER A 218 -17.35 7.12 6.85
CA SER A 218 -17.05 8.10 7.90
C SER A 218 -17.23 9.52 7.38
N THR A 219 -18.31 10.18 7.78
CA THR A 219 -18.63 11.56 7.40
C THR A 219 -18.15 12.54 8.47
N LEU A 220 -17.11 13.31 8.14
CA LEU A 220 -16.44 14.22 9.08
C LEU A 220 -17.18 15.54 9.27
N SER A 221 -17.89 15.98 8.24
CA SER A 221 -18.77 17.14 8.27
C SER A 221 -19.79 17.08 7.14
N SER A 222 -20.80 17.95 7.15
CA SER A 222 -21.72 18.10 6.02
C SER A 222 -21.15 18.94 4.86
N PHE A 223 -19.85 19.27 4.88
CA PHE A 223 -19.23 20.10 3.86
C PHE A 223 -19.07 19.31 2.55
N THR A 224 -19.42 19.95 1.44
CA THR A 224 -19.23 19.45 0.08
C THR A 224 -18.26 20.33 -0.68
N TYR A 225 -17.29 19.73 -1.34
CA TYR A 225 -16.32 20.43 -2.17
C TYR A 225 -16.87 20.59 -3.58
N THR A 226 -16.74 21.80 -4.15
CA THR A 226 -17.17 22.07 -5.52
C THR A 226 -15.98 21.94 -6.47
N TYR A 227 -16.04 20.99 -7.40
CA TYR A 227 -15.05 20.86 -8.46
C TYR A 227 -15.28 21.89 -9.59
N PRO A 228 -14.25 22.54 -10.16
CA PRO A 228 -12.85 22.58 -9.74
C PRO A 228 -12.54 23.79 -8.83
N THR A 229 -13.56 24.50 -8.33
CA THR A 229 -13.41 25.81 -7.68
C THR A 229 -13.38 25.71 -6.16
N VAL A 230 -12.21 25.41 -5.59
CA VAL A 230 -11.70 25.67 -4.22
C VAL A 230 -10.46 24.78 -4.04
N PRO A 231 -9.64 24.90 -2.99
CA PRO A 231 -8.84 23.75 -2.58
C PRO A 231 -9.77 22.58 -2.23
N PHE A 232 -9.71 21.49 -2.99
CA PHE A 232 -10.42 20.23 -2.72
C PHE A 232 -9.40 19.07 -2.64
N PRO A 233 -9.70 18.01 -1.88
CA PRO A 233 -8.70 17.00 -1.54
C PRO A 233 -8.54 15.93 -2.64
N SER A 234 -8.41 16.32 -3.92
CA SER A 234 -8.36 15.37 -5.04
C SER A 234 -7.11 14.54 -5.12
N SER A 235 -5.97 15.11 -4.73
CA SER A 235 -4.66 14.49 -4.95
C SER A 235 -3.78 14.71 -3.73
N GLY A 236 -2.85 13.80 -3.48
CA GLY A 236 -1.97 13.82 -2.32
C GLY A 236 -1.69 12.43 -1.77
N TRP A 237 -1.56 12.31 -0.45
CA TRP A 237 -1.13 11.06 0.17
C TRP A 237 -1.87 10.81 1.48
N LEU A 238 -2.12 9.55 1.79
CA LEU A 238 -2.56 9.08 3.10
C LEU A 238 -1.45 8.25 3.73
N ALA A 239 -1.14 8.54 4.98
CA ALA A 239 -0.25 7.72 5.79
C ALA A 239 -0.98 7.28 7.05
N VAL A 240 -0.68 6.07 7.53
CA VAL A 240 -1.22 5.54 8.79
C VAL A 240 -0.12 5.51 9.85
N SER A 241 -0.50 5.73 11.11
CA SER A 241 0.39 5.54 12.25
C SER A 241 0.89 4.08 12.33
N PRO A 242 2.08 3.83 12.90
CA PRO A 242 2.56 2.45 13.10
C PRO A 242 1.65 1.60 14.01
N GLN A 243 0.79 2.24 14.81
CA GLN A 243 -0.19 1.59 15.67
C GLN A 243 -1.50 1.26 14.92
N ASN A 244 -1.64 1.68 13.65
CA ASN A 244 -2.85 1.56 12.86
C ASN A 244 -4.05 2.23 13.52
N ASP A 245 -3.86 3.38 14.17
CA ASP A 245 -4.91 4.05 14.95
C ASP A 245 -5.08 5.54 14.61
N ALA A 246 -4.30 6.05 13.66
CA ALA A 246 -4.43 7.42 13.16
C ALA A 246 -4.07 7.49 11.67
N ILE A 247 -4.71 8.40 10.94
CA ILE A 247 -4.43 8.68 9.52
C ILE A 247 -4.00 10.13 9.39
N ALA A 248 -2.85 10.36 8.74
CA ALA A 248 -2.44 11.67 8.27
C ALA A 248 -2.79 11.81 6.78
N GLU A 249 -3.43 12.91 6.42
CA GLU A 249 -3.74 13.28 5.04
C GLU A 249 -2.91 14.49 4.63
N ALA A 250 -2.09 14.31 3.61
CA ALA A 250 -1.45 15.39 2.89
C ALA A 250 -2.24 15.71 1.61
N ASN A 251 -2.33 16.99 1.30
CA ASN A 251 -3.07 17.52 0.16
C ASN A 251 -2.14 18.40 -0.67
N ILE A 252 -2.25 18.33 -2.00
CA ILE A 252 -1.47 19.21 -2.88
C ILE A 252 -1.97 20.67 -2.78
N VAL A 253 -3.29 20.87 -2.83
CA VAL A 253 -3.91 22.21 -2.86
C VAL A 253 -4.72 22.54 -1.60
N ALA A 254 -5.12 21.55 -0.81
CA ALA A 254 -5.87 21.73 0.44
C ALA A 254 -4.97 21.61 1.68
N ASN A 255 -5.54 21.83 2.86
CA ASN A 255 -4.82 21.67 4.12
C ASN A 255 -4.44 20.21 4.38
N ALA A 256 -3.42 20.00 5.20
CA ALA A 256 -3.14 18.69 5.76
C ALA A 256 -3.96 18.46 7.03
N TYR A 257 -4.35 17.21 7.28
CA TYR A 257 -5.18 16.82 8.41
C TYR A 257 -4.64 15.57 9.10
N LEU A 258 -4.95 15.43 10.38
CA LEU A 258 -4.79 14.22 11.17
C LEU A 258 -6.17 13.74 11.61
N TYR A 259 -6.37 12.42 11.62
CA TYR A 259 -7.62 11.78 12.02
C TYR A 259 -7.33 10.62 12.96
N ASP A 260 -8.27 10.36 13.87
CA ASP A 260 -8.30 9.08 14.58
C ASP A 260 -8.87 8.00 13.67
N PHE A 261 -8.30 6.79 13.73
CA PHE A 261 -8.77 5.62 13.00
C PHE A 261 -9.01 4.45 13.96
N ASP A 262 -10.22 3.91 13.97
CA ASP A 262 -10.51 2.68 14.70
C ASP A 262 -10.28 1.49 13.78
N ASN A 263 -9.10 0.84 13.88
CA ASN A 263 -8.78 -0.32 13.05
C ASN A 263 -9.66 -1.54 13.29
N SER A 264 -10.46 -1.59 14.35
CA SER A 264 -11.40 -2.68 14.57
C SER A 264 -12.68 -2.51 13.76
N THR A 265 -13.12 -1.25 13.56
CA THR A 265 -14.37 -0.92 12.87
C THR A 265 -14.18 -0.28 11.50
N GLY A 266 -12.99 0.20 11.16
CA GLY A 266 -12.71 0.96 9.93
C GLY A 266 -13.18 2.42 9.98
N SER A 267 -13.58 2.93 11.16
CA SER A 267 -14.12 4.29 11.30
C SER A 267 -13.01 5.34 11.37
N VAL A 268 -13.20 6.46 10.68
CA VAL A 268 -12.33 7.65 10.72
C VAL A 268 -13.07 8.77 11.46
N SER A 269 -12.41 9.48 12.37
CA SER A 269 -13.04 10.55 13.15
C SER A 269 -12.03 11.63 13.59
N ASN A 270 -12.51 12.64 14.33
CA ASN A 270 -11.68 13.64 15.00
C ASN A 270 -10.68 14.33 14.07
N GLN A 271 -11.18 14.93 12.98
CA GLN A 271 -10.36 15.73 12.07
C GLN A 271 -9.68 16.89 12.82
N ASP A 272 -8.36 16.89 12.82
CA ASP A 272 -7.52 17.98 13.31
C ASP A 272 -6.64 18.54 12.19
N THR A 273 -6.38 19.84 12.20
CA THR A 273 -5.55 20.47 11.16
C THR A 273 -4.08 20.23 11.47
N LEU A 274 -3.37 19.59 10.53
CA LEU A 274 -1.94 19.38 10.66
C LEU A 274 -1.18 20.65 10.22
N ALA A 275 -0.91 21.53 11.18
CA ALA A 275 -0.15 22.74 10.95
C ALA A 275 1.37 22.47 10.92
N ILE A 276 2.00 22.63 9.75
CA ILE A 276 3.46 22.55 9.63
C ILE A 276 4.05 23.94 9.90
N SER A 277 4.54 24.18 11.13
CA SER A 277 5.12 25.47 11.51
C SER A 277 6.60 25.62 11.17
N THR A 278 7.32 24.53 10.90
CA THR A 278 8.75 24.50 10.55
C THR A 278 9.09 23.24 9.74
N PHE A 279 9.80 23.39 8.62
CA PHE A 279 10.52 22.27 8.00
C PHE A 279 11.92 22.18 8.61
N PRO A 280 12.41 20.99 9.01
CA PRO A 280 13.83 20.82 9.26
C PRO A 280 14.57 21.07 7.93
N ILE A 281 15.47 22.06 7.95
CA ILE A 281 16.41 22.38 6.87
C ILE A 281 17.58 21.41 6.91
#